data_AF-A0AAV9G3L5-F1
#
_entry.id   AF-A0AAV9G3L5-F1
#
_cell.length_a   1.000
_cell.length_b   1.000
_cell.length_c   1.000
_cell.angle_alpha   90.00
_cell.angle_beta   90.00
_cell.angle_gamma   90.00
#
_symmetry.space_group_name_H-M   'P 1'
#
loop_
_entity.id
_entity.type
_entity.pdbx_description
1 polymer ?
#
loop_
_entity_poly.entity_id
_entity_poly.type
_entity_poly.pdbx_seq_one_letter_code
_entity_poly.pdbx_strand_id
1 'polypeptide(L)'
;MSASSPLLNNSGANTNPAKSSSAPSPLAKTLLNIVGITRAAFGVGCLIAPSFALQIVGLSSSLSAEASIITRMFGVREIIVGEALLLADRSAKAKRGTAAQEAGHEEVKRAIWLNIATDSLDVVALAFALAQGVLDKVTIGKMTVTALLYAGMGLETAWLYK
;
A
#
# COMPACT_ATOMS: atom_id res chain seq x y z
N MET A 1 -6.55 60.77 -30.50
CA MET A 1 -6.51 59.52 -31.28
C MET A 1 -6.25 58.40 -30.30
N SER A 2 -7.29 57.66 -29.97
CA SER A 2 -7.33 56.64 -28.91
C SER A 2 -7.10 55.28 -29.54
N ALA A 3 -6.08 54.54 -29.09
CA ALA A 3 -5.83 53.16 -29.49
C ALA A 3 -6.19 52.26 -28.30
N SER A 4 -7.43 51.78 -28.30
CA SER A 4 -7.90 50.75 -27.38
C SER A 4 -7.34 49.40 -27.81
N SER A 5 -6.39 48.85 -27.07
CA SER A 5 -5.96 47.46 -27.25
C SER A 5 -7.05 46.51 -26.74
N PRO A 6 -7.42 45.46 -27.51
CA PRO A 6 -8.38 44.48 -27.06
C PRO A 6 -7.71 43.54 -26.06
N LEU A 7 -8.23 43.50 -24.83
CA LEU A 7 -7.95 42.45 -23.86
C LEU A 7 -8.53 41.14 -24.41
N LEU A 8 -7.67 40.29 -24.95
CA LEU A 8 -7.98 38.88 -25.23
C LEU A 8 -8.24 38.17 -23.90
N ASN A 9 -9.50 38.21 -23.49
CA ASN A 9 -10.06 37.38 -22.45
C ASN A 9 -9.98 35.92 -22.90
N ASN A 10 -8.84 35.28 -22.63
CA ASN A 10 -8.69 33.83 -22.75
C ASN A 10 -9.44 33.15 -21.60
N SER A 11 -10.76 33.30 -21.59
CA SER A 11 -11.69 32.45 -20.85
C SER A 11 -11.75 31.10 -21.57
N GLY A 12 -10.61 30.41 -21.60
CA GLY A 12 -10.58 28.99 -21.89
C GLY A 12 -11.39 28.32 -20.78
N ALA A 13 -12.65 28.00 -21.10
CA ALA A 13 -13.54 27.23 -20.26
C ALA A 13 -12.84 25.91 -19.94
N ASN A 14 -12.15 25.87 -18.81
CA ASN A 14 -11.58 24.66 -18.26
C ASN A 14 -12.76 23.91 -17.63
N THR A 15 -13.63 23.36 -18.48
CA THR A 15 -14.68 22.41 -18.11
C THR A 15 -14.00 21.08 -17.78
N ASN A 16 -13.17 21.07 -16.74
CA ASN A 16 -12.86 19.83 -16.09
C ASN A 16 -14.19 19.38 -15.46
N PRO A 17 -14.78 18.27 -15.94
CA PRO A 17 -16.00 17.77 -15.33
C PRO A 17 -15.69 17.61 -13.84
N ALA A 18 -16.50 18.27 -13.00
CA ALA A 18 -16.38 18.15 -11.56
C ALA A 18 -16.43 16.65 -11.24
N LYS A 19 -15.25 16.06 -10.99
CA LYS A 19 -15.15 14.69 -10.52
C LYS A 19 -15.89 14.68 -9.20
N SER A 20 -17.09 14.13 -9.19
CA SER A 20 -17.85 13.89 -7.98
C SER A 20 -17.01 12.93 -7.14
N SER A 21 -16.21 13.46 -6.19
CA SER A 21 -15.51 12.63 -5.23
C SER A 21 -16.55 12.09 -4.27
N SER A 22 -17.18 10.96 -4.63
CA SER A 22 -18.01 10.21 -3.71
C SER A 22 -17.14 9.86 -2.51
N ALA A 23 -17.60 10.25 -1.31
CA ALA A 23 -16.91 9.91 -0.08
C ALA A 23 -16.69 8.37 -0.02
N PRO A 24 -15.53 7.91 0.49
CA PRO A 24 -15.23 6.49 0.56
C PRO A 24 -16.27 5.74 1.38
N SER A 25 -16.70 4.58 0.88
CA SER A 25 -17.73 3.76 1.51
C SER A 25 -17.30 3.34 2.94
N PRO A 26 -18.25 3.16 3.88
CA PRO A 26 -17.92 2.69 5.23
C PRO A 26 -17.15 1.37 5.22
N LEU A 27 -17.45 0.49 4.26
CA LEU A 27 -16.73 -0.77 4.06
C LEU A 27 -15.25 -0.52 3.71
N ALA A 28 -14.97 0.38 2.76
CA ALA A 28 -13.61 0.70 2.34
C ALA A 28 -12.75 1.22 3.50
N LYS A 29 -13.34 2.02 4.40
CA LYS A 29 -12.66 2.53 5.61
C LYS A 29 -12.34 1.41 6.60
N THR A 30 -13.29 0.50 6.83
CA THR A 30 -13.09 -0.66 7.71
C THR A 30 -12.00 -1.57 7.16
N LEU A 31 -12.03 -1.85 5.85
CA LEU A 31 -11.01 -2.66 5.19
C LEU A 31 -9.63 -2.03 5.29
N LEU A 32 -9.50 -0.72 5.02
CA LEU A 32 -8.22 -0.02 5.09
C LEU A 32 -7.63 -0.06 6.51
N ASN A 33 -8.45 0.10 7.53
CA ASN A 33 -8.03 -0.04 8.93
C ASN A 33 -7.62 -1.48 9.28
N ILE A 34 -8.40 -2.49 8.89
CA ILE A 34 -8.07 -3.90 9.14
C ILE A 34 -6.76 -4.26 8.46
N VAL A 35 -6.59 -3.87 7.19
CA VAL A 35 -5.35 -4.10 6.44
C VAL A 35 -4.18 -3.39 7.11
N GLY A 36 -4.33 -2.12 7.48
CA GLY A 36 -3.28 -1.36 8.16
C GLY A 36 -2.84 -1.98 9.49
N ILE A 37 -3.79 -2.35 10.35
CA ILE A 37 -3.51 -3.03 11.64
C ILE A 37 -2.84 -4.38 11.41
N THR A 38 -3.37 -5.19 10.50
CA THR A 38 -2.87 -6.54 10.24
C THR A 38 -1.43 -6.49 9.75
N ARG A 39 -1.12 -5.57 8.83
CA ARG A 39 0.25 -5.37 8.32
C ARG A 39 1.20 -4.90 9.40
N ALA A 40 0.82 -3.89 10.18
CA ALA A 40 1.65 -3.41 11.29
C ALA A 40 1.90 -4.52 12.33
N ALA A 41 0.88 -5.27 12.72
CA ALA A 41 1.01 -6.38 13.68
C ALA A 41 1.89 -7.51 13.13
N PHE A 42 1.70 -7.89 11.86
CA PHE A 42 2.53 -8.90 11.21
C PHE A 42 4.00 -8.44 11.13
N GLY A 43 4.24 -7.19 10.76
CA GLY A 43 5.57 -6.60 10.69
C GLY A 43 6.28 -6.57 12.05
N VAL A 44 5.56 -6.24 13.13
CA VAL A 44 6.07 -6.34 14.50
C VAL A 44 6.43 -7.78 14.85
N GLY A 45 5.60 -8.75 14.46
CA GLY A 45 5.90 -10.18 14.62
C GLY A 45 7.20 -10.59 13.91
N CYS A 46 7.38 -10.16 12.66
CA CYS A 46 8.61 -10.38 11.90
C CYS A 46 9.85 -9.70 12.53
N LEU A 47 9.68 -8.56 13.19
CA LEU A 47 10.76 -7.84 13.85
C LEU A 47 11.22 -8.52 15.15
N ILE A 48 10.25 -8.87 16.01
CA ILE A 48 10.48 -9.42 17.36
C ILE A 48 10.82 -10.91 17.28
N ALA A 49 10.04 -11.68 16.51
CA ALA A 49 10.13 -13.12 16.43
C ALA A 49 10.19 -13.60 14.97
N PRO A 50 11.25 -13.24 14.21
CA PRO A 50 11.39 -13.60 12.79
C PRO A 50 11.30 -15.11 12.56
N SER A 51 11.83 -15.92 13.48
CA SER A 51 11.76 -17.38 13.42
C SER A 51 10.33 -17.90 13.49
N PHE A 52 9.50 -17.30 14.35
CA PHE A 52 8.10 -17.68 14.47
C PHE A 52 7.30 -17.25 13.25
N ALA A 53 7.55 -16.05 12.72
CA ALA A 53 6.92 -15.57 11.50
C ALA A 53 7.21 -16.49 10.30
N LEU A 54 8.46 -16.95 10.15
CA LEU A 54 8.83 -17.90 9.10
C LEU A 54 8.18 -19.28 9.29
N GLN A 55 8.03 -19.74 10.54
CA GLN A 55 7.32 -21.00 10.84
C GLN A 55 5.84 -20.95 10.45
N ILE A 56 5.16 -19.81 10.65
CA ILE A 56 3.76 -19.64 10.21
C ILE A 56 3.63 -19.83 8.70
N VAL A 57 4.63 -19.39 7.93
CA VAL A 57 4.68 -19.56 6.46
C VAL A 57 5.16 -20.97 6.07
N GLY A 58 5.49 -21.82 7.05
CA GLY A 58 5.95 -23.19 6.84
C GLY A 58 7.38 -23.28 6.33
N LEU A 59 8.21 -22.26 6.65
CA LEU A 59 9.64 -22.19 6.36
C LEU A 59 10.43 -22.58 7.61
N SER A 60 10.32 -23.86 7.99
CA SER A 60 10.86 -24.38 9.26
C SER A 60 12.26 -25.01 9.13
N SER A 61 12.76 -25.23 7.91
CA SER A 61 14.03 -25.92 7.68
C SER A 61 15.20 -24.94 7.62
N SER A 62 15.88 -24.79 8.75
CA SER A 62 17.10 -23.98 8.99
C SER A 62 16.98 -22.48 8.68
N LEU A 63 16.68 -21.68 9.70
CA LEU A 63 16.93 -20.24 9.64
C LEU A 63 18.44 -19.99 9.52
N SER A 64 18.93 -19.73 8.30
CA SER A 64 20.19 -19.00 8.13
C SER A 64 20.06 -17.65 8.85
N ALA A 65 21.14 -17.16 9.45
CA ALA A 65 21.18 -15.82 10.05
C ALA A 65 20.76 -14.74 9.03
N GLU A 66 21.04 -14.97 7.75
CA GLU A 66 20.66 -14.12 6.63
C GLU A 66 19.13 -14.04 6.47
N ALA A 67 18.43 -15.16 6.56
CA ALA A 67 16.97 -15.22 6.45
C ALA A 67 16.28 -14.43 7.58
N SER A 68 16.89 -14.42 8.78
CA SER A 68 16.40 -13.61 9.90
C SER A 68 16.56 -12.11 9.65
N ILE A 69 17.64 -11.67 8.98
CA ILE A 69 17.84 -10.25 8.64
C ILE A 69 16.80 -9.81 7.60
N ILE A 70 16.61 -10.61 6.54
CA ILE A 70 15.63 -10.34 5.49
C ILE A 70 14.22 -10.25 6.07
N THR A 71 13.87 -11.17 6.98
CA THR A 71 12.55 -11.18 7.64
C THR A 71 12.32 -9.93 8.49
N ARG A 72 13.36 -9.43 9.19
CA ARG A 72 13.25 -8.17 9.94
C ARG A 72 13.09 -6.96 9.02
N MET A 73 13.82 -6.91 7.90
CA MET A 73 13.64 -5.84 6.91
C MET A 73 12.24 -5.84 6.31
N PHE A 74 11.71 -7.02 6.00
CA PHE A 74 10.31 -7.19 5.60
C PHE A 74 9.35 -6.71 6.70
N GLY A 75 9.66 -7.01 7.97
CA GLY A 75 8.87 -6.55 9.11
C GLY A 75 8.80 -5.03 9.24
N VAL A 76 9.95 -4.34 9.12
CA VAL A 76 10.02 -2.86 9.14
C VAL A 76 9.15 -2.26 8.03
N ARG A 77 9.25 -2.82 6.82
CA ARG A 77 8.44 -2.42 5.67
C ARG A 77 6.94 -2.55 5.94
N GLU A 78 6.50 -3.70 6.46
CA GLU A 78 5.08 -3.92 6.79
C GLU A 78 4.58 -2.96 7.88
N ILE A 79 5.42 -2.60 8.85
CA ILE A 79 5.11 -1.57 9.85
C ILE A 79 4.90 -0.21 9.20
N ILE A 80 5.85 0.24 8.37
CA ILE A 80 5.78 1.56 7.70
C ILE A 80 4.53 1.66 6.81
N VAL A 81 4.26 0.62 6.03
CA VAL A 81 3.09 0.59 5.13
C VAL A 81 1.79 0.52 5.95
N GLY A 82 1.73 -0.32 6.98
CA GLY A 82 0.58 -0.41 7.88
C GLY A 82 0.28 0.90 8.60
N GLU A 83 1.32 1.58 9.09
CA GLU A 83 1.21 2.89 9.73
C GLU A 83 0.78 3.97 8.75
N ALA A 84 1.31 3.98 7.53
CA ALA A 84 0.89 4.92 6.48
C ALA A 84 -0.60 4.78 6.14
N LEU A 85 -1.13 3.55 6.08
CA LEU A 85 -2.55 3.29 5.88
C LEU A 85 -3.40 3.82 7.05
N LEU A 86 -2.96 3.58 8.28
CA LEU A 86 -3.65 4.06 9.49
C LEU A 86 -3.62 5.60 9.61
N LEU A 87 -2.49 6.21 9.27
CA LEU A 87 -2.36 7.67 9.25
C LEU A 87 -3.25 8.30 8.20
N ALA A 88 -3.37 7.70 7.01
CA ALA A 88 -4.24 8.21 5.96
C ALA A 88 -5.72 8.27 6.41
N ASP A 89 -6.22 7.25 7.12
CA ASP A 89 -7.59 7.28 7.70
C ASP A 89 -7.75 8.35 8.80
N ARG A 90 -6.74 8.51 9.65
CA ARG A 90 -6.74 9.53 10.72
C ARG A 90 -6.70 10.95 10.16
N SER A 91 -5.85 11.21 9.18
CA SER A 91 -5.76 12.49 8.47
C SER A 91 -7.07 12.84 7.78
N ALA A 92 -7.73 11.86 7.17
CA ALA A 92 -9.05 12.05 6.56
C ALA A 92 -10.14 12.40 7.60
N LYS A 93 -10.02 11.94 8.85
CA LYS A 93 -10.96 12.26 9.95
C LYS A 93 -10.73 13.63 10.59
N ALA A 94 -9.47 14.05 10.74
CA ALA A 94 -9.11 15.29 11.45
C ALA A 94 -9.42 16.57 10.64
N LYS A 95 -9.43 16.45 9.32
CA LYS A 95 -9.59 17.55 8.37
C LYS A 95 -11.07 17.75 8.01
N ARG A 96 -11.77 18.70 8.64
CA ARG A 96 -13.14 19.11 8.26
C ARG A 96 -13.08 20.26 7.24
N GLY A 97 -13.71 20.07 6.07
CA GLY A 97 -13.77 21.04 4.98
C GLY A 97 -13.34 20.44 3.64
N THR A 98 -13.80 21.03 2.52
CA THR A 98 -13.61 20.49 1.16
C THR A 98 -12.13 20.36 0.75
N ALA A 99 -11.32 21.41 0.96
CA ALA A 99 -9.88 21.38 0.69
C ALA A 99 -9.11 20.37 1.57
N ALA A 100 -9.62 20.14 2.78
CA ALA A 100 -9.02 19.27 3.76
C ALA A 100 -9.32 17.78 3.44
N GLN A 101 -10.48 17.51 2.84
CA GLN A 101 -10.90 16.20 2.33
C GLN A 101 -10.11 15.79 1.07
N GLU A 102 -9.81 16.74 0.17
CA GLU A 102 -8.96 16.50 -1.01
C GLU A 102 -7.53 16.09 -0.60
N ALA A 103 -6.95 16.78 0.38
CA ALA A 103 -5.63 16.44 0.92
C ALA A 103 -5.60 15.02 1.53
N GLY A 104 -6.67 14.62 2.23
CA GLY A 104 -6.80 13.25 2.76
C GLY A 104 -6.85 12.19 1.66
N HIS A 105 -7.54 12.47 0.54
CA HIS A 105 -7.57 11.57 -0.61
C HIS A 105 -6.18 11.40 -1.26
N GLU A 106 -5.39 12.47 -1.34
CA GLU A 106 -4.02 12.35 -1.84
C GLU A 106 -3.14 11.50 -0.93
N GLU A 107 -3.25 11.66 0.39
CA GLU A 107 -2.50 10.86 1.36
C GLU A 107 -2.85 9.37 1.27
N VAL A 108 -4.15 9.03 1.17
CA VAL A 108 -4.61 7.65 0.94
C VAL A 108 -4.06 7.10 -0.37
N LYS A 109 -4.12 7.88 -1.45
CA LYS A 109 -3.59 7.48 -2.76
C LYS A 109 -2.09 7.22 -2.71
N ARG A 110 -1.32 8.04 -1.99
CA ARG A 110 0.13 7.84 -1.80
C ARG A 110 0.41 6.57 -1.00
N ALA A 111 -0.35 6.30 0.07
CA ALA A 111 -0.21 5.06 0.85
C ALA A 111 -0.52 3.81 0.01
N ILE A 112 -1.55 3.84 -0.83
CA ILE A 112 -1.88 2.76 -1.77
C ILE A 112 -0.75 2.55 -2.78
N TRP A 113 -0.25 3.62 -3.41
CA TRP A 113 0.86 3.52 -4.35
C TRP A 113 2.14 2.99 -3.70
N LEU A 114 2.44 3.43 -2.48
CA LEU A 114 3.57 2.92 -1.71
C LEU A 114 3.41 1.41 -1.48
N ASN A 115 2.23 0.95 -1.07
CA ASN A 115 1.97 -0.48 -0.91
C ASN A 115 2.20 -1.26 -2.20
N ILE A 116 1.62 -0.80 -3.33
CA ILE A 116 1.77 -1.46 -4.64
C ILE A 116 3.24 -1.52 -5.08
N ALA A 117 3.96 -0.39 -4.97
CA ALA A 117 5.37 -0.32 -5.34
C ALA A 117 6.20 -1.31 -4.52
N THR A 118 5.89 -1.43 -3.23
CA THR A 118 6.63 -2.31 -2.35
C THR A 118 6.28 -3.78 -2.60
N ASP A 119 5.02 -4.12 -2.85
CA ASP A 119 4.60 -5.50 -3.16
C ASP A 119 5.23 -5.95 -4.49
N SER A 120 5.40 -5.01 -5.44
CA SER A 120 6.11 -5.26 -6.70
C SER A 120 7.59 -5.58 -6.48
N LEU A 121 8.26 -4.87 -5.57
CA LEU A 121 9.66 -5.15 -5.22
C LEU A 121 9.81 -6.53 -4.58
N ASP A 122 8.87 -6.95 -3.73
CA ASP A 122 8.91 -8.29 -3.11
C ASP A 122 8.76 -9.40 -4.17
N VAL A 123 7.88 -9.21 -5.16
CA VAL A 123 7.73 -10.14 -6.28
C VAL A 123 9.02 -10.23 -7.11
N VAL A 124 9.67 -9.11 -7.39
CA VAL A 124 10.95 -9.08 -8.12
C VAL A 124 12.06 -9.75 -7.31
N ALA A 125 12.16 -9.46 -6.00
CA ALA A 125 13.14 -10.08 -5.12
C ALA A 125 12.94 -11.60 -5.03
N LEU A 126 11.67 -12.04 -4.93
CA LEU A 126 11.31 -13.45 -4.98
C LEU A 126 11.75 -14.07 -6.31
N ALA A 127 11.38 -13.48 -7.45
CA ALA A 127 11.75 -13.98 -8.78
C ALA A 127 13.29 -14.07 -8.96
N PHE A 128 14.03 -13.11 -8.42
CA PHE A 128 15.50 -13.13 -8.45
C PHE A 128 16.09 -14.28 -7.61
N ALA A 129 15.59 -14.48 -6.39
CA ALA A 129 16.00 -15.63 -5.55
C ALA A 129 15.71 -16.98 -6.22
N LEU A 130 14.63 -17.05 -7.02
CA LEU A 130 14.30 -18.21 -7.84
C LEU A 130 15.24 -18.44 -9.00
N ALA A 131 15.59 -17.38 -9.72
CA ALA A 131 16.57 -17.46 -10.78
C ALA A 131 17.94 -17.96 -10.28
N GLN A 132 18.29 -17.65 -9.02
CA GLN A 132 19.51 -18.14 -8.38
C GLN A 132 19.43 -19.58 -7.84
N GLY A 133 18.25 -20.21 -7.87
CA GLY A 133 18.05 -21.56 -7.33
C GLY A 133 18.13 -21.65 -5.80
N VAL A 134 18.00 -20.52 -5.09
CA VAL A 134 18.11 -20.46 -3.63
C VAL A 134 16.86 -21.00 -2.94
N LEU A 135 15.70 -20.98 -3.61
CA LEU A 135 14.44 -21.47 -3.06
C LEU A 135 13.93 -22.71 -3.80
N ASP A 136 13.33 -23.63 -3.05
CA ASP A 136 12.70 -24.82 -3.61
C ASP A 136 11.32 -24.51 -4.21
N LYS A 137 10.87 -25.37 -5.14
CA LYS A 137 9.59 -25.19 -5.83
C LYS A 137 8.38 -25.19 -4.90
N VAL A 138 8.48 -25.87 -3.76
CA VAL A 138 7.40 -25.95 -2.76
C VAL A 138 7.27 -24.62 -2.01
N THR A 139 8.39 -23.99 -1.62
CA THR A 139 8.40 -22.66 -1.02
C THR A 139 7.84 -21.61 -1.97
N ILE A 140 8.15 -21.68 -3.27
CA ILE A 140 7.54 -20.82 -4.30
C ILE A 140 6.03 -20.91 -4.25
N GLY A 141 5.51 -22.15 -4.27
CA GLY A 141 4.07 -22.39 -4.31
C GLY A 141 3.38 -21.74 -3.11
N LYS A 142 3.95 -21.90 -1.91
CA LYS A 142 3.42 -21.28 -0.69
C LYS A 142 3.47 -19.76 -0.74
N MET A 143 4.62 -19.17 -1.09
CA MET A 143 4.79 -17.72 -1.15
C MET A 143 3.89 -17.07 -2.22
N THR A 144 3.74 -17.71 -3.37
CA THR A 144 2.87 -17.22 -4.46
C THR A 144 1.40 -17.21 -4.03
N VAL A 145 0.94 -18.25 -3.34
CA VAL A 145 -0.44 -18.31 -2.82
C VAL A 145 -0.67 -17.20 -1.79
N THR A 146 0.26 -17.00 -0.86
CA THR A 146 0.16 -15.93 0.13
C THR A 146 0.17 -14.54 -0.53
N ALA A 147 1.06 -14.31 -1.50
CA ALA A 147 1.15 -13.05 -2.23
C ALA A 147 -0.13 -12.73 -3.01
N LEU A 148 -0.73 -13.73 -3.67
CA LEU A 148 -1.99 -13.57 -4.40
C LEU A 148 -3.16 -13.22 -3.46
N LEU A 149 -3.21 -13.82 -2.27
CA LEU A 149 -4.21 -13.47 -1.24
C LEU A 149 -4.11 -12.00 -0.84
N TYR A 150 -2.89 -11.51 -0.55
CA TYR A 150 -2.66 -10.11 -0.20
C TYR A 150 -2.93 -9.15 -1.36
N ALA A 151 -2.50 -9.51 -2.58
CA ALA A 151 -2.74 -8.70 -3.77
C ALA A 151 -4.24 -8.60 -4.09
N GLY A 152 -5.00 -9.67 -3.92
CA GLY A 152 -6.46 -9.68 -4.09
C GLY A 152 -7.15 -8.71 -3.13
N MET A 153 -6.80 -8.76 -1.84
CA MET A 153 -7.32 -7.82 -0.84
C MET A 153 -6.95 -6.37 -1.15
N GLY A 154 -5.70 -6.11 -1.58
CA GLY A 154 -5.25 -4.79 -1.98
C GLY A 154 -5.99 -4.25 -3.21
N LEU A 155 -6.18 -5.07 -4.24
CA LEU A 155 -6.86 -4.68 -5.47
C LEU A 155 -8.34 -4.33 -5.23
N GLU A 156 -9.02 -5.11 -4.38
CA GLU A 156 -10.40 -4.86 -3.99
C GLU A 156 -10.54 -3.51 -3.25
N THR A 157 -9.62 -3.21 -2.32
CA THR A 157 -9.61 -1.91 -1.65
C THR A 157 -9.32 -0.74 -2.58
N ALA A 158 -8.44 -0.91 -3.57
CA ALA A 158 -8.15 0.11 -4.58
C ALA A 158 -9.36 0.38 -5.50
N TRP A 159 -10.14 -0.66 -5.80
CA TRP A 159 -11.35 -0.54 -6.62
C TRP A 159 -12.46 0.22 -5.90
N LEU A 160 -12.57 0.05 -4.57
CA LEU A 160 -13.54 0.76 -3.73
C LEU A 160 -13.23 2.26 -3.51
N TYR A 161 -12.04 2.72 -3.90
CA TYR A 161 -11.58 4.11 -3.75
C TYR A 161 -11.55 4.90 -5.08
N LYS A 162 -11.99 4.29 -6.19
CA LYS A 162 -12.07 4.90 -7.52
C LYS A 162 -13.40 5.62 -7.72
#